data_AF-H3KFL5-F1
#
_entry.id   AF-H3KFL5-F1
#
_cell.length_a   1.000
_cell.length_b   1.000
_cell.length_c   1.000
_cell.angle_alpha   90.00
_cell.angle_beta   90.00
_cell.angle_gamma   90.00
#
_symmetry.space_group_name_H-M   'P 1'
#
loop_
_entity.id
_entity.type
_entity.pdbx_description
1 polymer ?
#
loop_
_entity_poly.entity_id
_entity_poly.type
_entity_poly.pdbx_seq_one_letter_code
_entity_poly.pdbx_strand_id
1 'polypeptide(L)'
;MIPDPQTMLMALEKGEIDLVFGADGDQLTGDAFAALTESGKLRTALSVPIASRAILVNAGRPVTSDLRVREAVQYAVNRDAIVQGILHGTEAAAETLFAKNVPYCDIPLTVRGYDPKKAEAILDAAGWVKG
;
A
#
# COMPACT_ATOMS: atom_id res chain seq x y z
N MET A 1 -16.77 -22.98 6.82
CA MET A 1 -15.58 -22.18 6.43
C MET A 1 -15.44 -22.30 4.93
N ILE A 2 -15.36 -21.16 4.21
CA ILE A 2 -15.18 -21.12 2.75
C ILE A 2 -13.78 -20.53 2.50
N PRO A 3 -12.76 -21.37 2.24
CA PRO A 3 -11.37 -20.90 2.15
C PRO A 3 -11.02 -20.30 0.79
N ASP A 4 -11.78 -20.63 -0.25
CA ASP A 4 -11.54 -20.16 -1.61
C ASP A 4 -12.29 -18.84 -1.90
N PRO A 5 -11.58 -17.75 -2.29
CA PRO A 5 -12.20 -16.45 -2.54
C PRO A 5 -13.28 -16.45 -3.62
N GLN A 6 -13.12 -17.26 -4.68
CA GLN A 6 -14.11 -17.33 -5.77
C GLN A 6 -15.40 -18.00 -5.30
N THR A 7 -15.28 -19.07 -4.51
CA THR A 7 -16.43 -19.73 -3.87
C THR A 7 -17.13 -18.78 -2.91
N MET A 8 -16.38 -17.97 -2.16
CA MET A 8 -16.94 -16.97 -1.25
C MET A 8 -17.72 -15.88 -2.01
N LEU A 9 -17.18 -15.37 -3.11
CA LEU A 9 -17.86 -14.41 -3.99
C LEU A 9 -19.19 -14.97 -4.52
N MET A 10 -19.19 -16.20 -5.05
CA MET A 10 -20.41 -16.83 -5.55
C MET A 10 -21.47 -17.04 -4.46
N ALA A 11 -21.04 -17.43 -3.26
CA ALA A 11 -21.95 -17.57 -2.12
C ALA A 11 -22.59 -16.23 -1.74
N LEU A 12 -21.82 -15.13 -1.77
CA LEU A 12 -22.32 -13.78 -1.53
C LEU A 12 -23.33 -13.36 -2.60
N GLU A 13 -23.02 -13.56 -3.88
CA GLU A 13 -23.91 -13.20 -4.99
C GLU A 13 -25.22 -13.99 -5.01
N LYS A 14 -25.20 -15.24 -4.52
CA LYS A 14 -26.39 -16.10 -4.37
C LYS A 14 -27.19 -15.80 -3.10
N GLY A 15 -26.67 -14.97 -2.19
CA GLY A 15 -27.28 -14.71 -0.88
C GLY A 15 -27.17 -15.90 0.08
N GLU A 16 -26.21 -16.80 -0.13
CA GLU A 16 -25.89 -17.87 0.82
C GLU A 16 -25.12 -17.34 2.05
N ILE A 17 -24.43 -16.20 1.87
CA ILE A 17 -23.82 -15.40 2.93
C ILE A 17 -24.20 -13.92 2.75
N ASP A 18 -24.29 -13.19 3.86
CA ASP A 18 -24.74 -11.79 3.85
C ASP A 18 -23.59 -10.77 3.90
N LEU A 19 -22.39 -11.20 4.32
CA LEU A 19 -21.24 -10.33 4.54
C LEU A 19 -19.93 -11.05 4.23
N VAL A 20 -19.07 -10.36 3.49
CA VAL A 20 -17.64 -10.64 3.41
C VAL A 20 -16.91 -9.46 4.03
N PHE A 21 -16.04 -9.74 5.01
CA PHE A 21 -15.24 -8.74 5.69
C PHE A 21 -13.81 -9.27 5.80
N GLY A 22 -12.84 -8.43 5.46
CA GLY A 22 -11.44 -8.82 5.39
C GLY A 22 -10.56 -7.68 4.92
N ALA A 23 -9.28 -8.00 4.77
CA ALA A 23 -8.26 -7.07 4.30
C ALA A 23 -7.33 -7.81 3.34
N ASP A 24 -6.40 -7.09 2.74
CA ASP A 24 -5.24 -7.64 2.05
C ASP A 24 -5.51 -8.50 0.80
N GLY A 25 -6.77 -8.64 0.39
CA GLY A 25 -7.18 -9.48 -0.73
C GLY A 25 -7.42 -10.95 -0.37
N ASP A 26 -7.33 -11.31 0.92
CA ASP A 26 -7.38 -12.70 1.38
C ASP A 26 -8.76 -13.35 1.19
N GLN A 27 -9.84 -12.57 1.38
CA GLN A 27 -11.23 -13.05 1.31
C GLN A 27 -11.87 -12.71 -0.03
N LEU A 28 -11.50 -11.55 -0.59
CA LEU A 28 -12.03 -11.04 -1.84
C LEU A 28 -10.91 -10.33 -2.58
N THR A 29 -10.70 -10.69 -3.85
CA THR A 29 -9.68 -10.04 -4.68
C THR A 29 -10.05 -8.58 -4.97
N GLY A 30 -9.05 -7.75 -5.29
CA GLY A 30 -9.27 -6.36 -5.67
C GLY A 30 -10.21 -6.21 -6.88
N ASP A 31 -10.02 -7.03 -7.91
CA ASP A 31 -10.90 -7.08 -9.08
C ASP A 31 -12.35 -7.41 -8.73
N ALA A 32 -12.56 -8.41 -7.86
CA ALA A 32 -13.90 -8.80 -7.45
C ALA A 32 -14.57 -7.67 -6.63
N PHE A 33 -13.83 -7.02 -5.73
CA PHE A 33 -14.35 -5.86 -4.99
C PHE A 33 -14.70 -4.68 -5.91
N ALA A 34 -13.86 -4.40 -6.91
CA ALA A 34 -14.11 -3.38 -7.92
C ALA A 34 -15.38 -3.68 -8.73
N ALA A 35 -15.51 -4.92 -9.22
CA ALA A 35 -16.70 -5.36 -9.97
C ALA A 35 -17.98 -5.28 -9.12
N LEU A 36 -17.93 -5.68 -7.84
CA LEU A 36 -19.09 -5.56 -6.95
C LEU A 36 -19.46 -4.09 -6.71
N THR A 37 -18.47 -3.22 -6.54
CA THR A 37 -18.68 -1.77 -6.37
C THR A 37 -19.30 -1.15 -7.62
N GLU A 38 -18.81 -1.50 -8.81
CA GLU A 38 -19.34 -1.01 -10.09
C GLU A 38 -20.76 -1.55 -10.36
N SER A 39 -21.04 -2.80 -9.98
CA SER A 39 -22.36 -3.40 -10.18
C SER A 39 -23.47 -2.66 -9.45
N GLY A 40 -23.16 -2.00 -8.33
CA GLY A 40 -24.13 -1.32 -7.47
C GLY A 40 -25.17 -2.22 -6.80
N LYS A 41 -25.09 -3.55 -6.98
CA LYS A 41 -26.08 -4.52 -6.45
C LYS A 41 -25.92 -4.77 -4.95
N LEU A 42 -24.70 -4.62 -4.46
CA LEU A 42 -24.35 -4.77 -3.05
C LEU A 42 -23.72 -3.49 -2.54
N ARG A 43 -23.84 -3.26 -1.24
CA ARG A 43 -23.13 -2.16 -0.59
C ARG A 43 -21.68 -2.56 -0.37
N THR A 44 -20.76 -1.79 -0.93
CA THR A 44 -19.32 -1.92 -0.67
C THR A 44 -18.81 -0.74 0.17
N ALA A 45 -17.77 -0.98 0.97
CA ALA A 45 -17.14 0.05 1.78
C ALA A 45 -15.68 -0.33 2.08
N LEU A 46 -14.82 0.68 2.15
CA LEU A 46 -13.45 0.57 2.65
C LEU A 46 -13.36 1.26 4.01
N SER A 47 -12.59 0.71 4.93
CA SER A 47 -12.35 1.35 6.22
C SER A 47 -11.42 2.55 6.08
N VAL A 48 -11.30 3.33 7.15
CA VAL A 48 -10.12 4.17 7.37
C VAL A 48 -8.86 3.30 7.49
N PRO A 49 -7.64 3.86 7.33
CA PRO A 49 -6.40 3.10 7.52
C PRO A 49 -6.33 2.45 8.91
N ILE A 50 -6.06 1.15 8.95
CA ILE A 50 -5.91 0.36 10.19
C ILE A 50 -4.50 -0.22 10.39
N ALA A 51 -3.71 -0.26 9.31
CA ALA A 51 -2.34 -0.76 9.31
C ALA A 51 -1.52 -0.08 8.20
N SER A 52 -0.20 -0.26 8.22
CA SER A 52 0.70 0.19 7.15
C SER A 52 1.61 -0.94 6.74
N ARG A 53 1.76 -1.13 5.43
CA ARG A 53 2.73 -2.06 4.85
C ARG A 53 4.02 -1.30 4.57
N ALA A 54 5.15 -1.84 5.02
CA ALA A 54 6.44 -1.16 4.91
C ALA A 54 7.55 -2.11 4.44
N ILE A 55 8.49 -1.56 3.67
CA ILE A 55 9.78 -2.18 3.41
C ILE A 55 10.75 -1.69 4.49
N LEU A 56 11.23 -2.61 5.33
CA LEU A 56 12.21 -2.30 6.36
C LEU A 56 13.62 -2.37 5.78
N VAL A 57 14.29 -1.22 5.77
CA VAL A 57 15.66 -1.09 5.26
C VAL A 57 16.64 -1.27 6.42
N ASN A 58 17.47 -2.31 6.35
CA ASN A 58 18.46 -2.61 7.39
C ASN A 58 19.64 -1.63 7.33
N ALA A 59 19.71 -0.69 8.27
CA ALA A 59 20.79 0.30 8.35
C ALA A 59 22.16 -0.27 8.79
N GLY A 60 22.24 -1.55 9.16
CA GLY A 60 23.48 -2.22 9.53
C GLY A 60 24.25 -2.86 8.37
N ARG A 61 23.75 -2.76 7.12
CA ARG A 61 24.41 -3.33 5.94
C ARG A 61 25.25 -2.28 5.20
N PRO A 62 26.34 -2.66 4.51
CA PRO A 62 27.29 -1.71 3.92
C PRO A 62 26.68 -0.66 2.99
N VAL A 63 25.68 -1.02 2.19
CA VAL A 63 25.03 -0.11 1.23
C VAL A 63 23.99 0.77 1.90
N THR A 64 23.16 0.18 2.75
CA THR A 64 22.02 0.85 3.37
C THR A 64 22.34 1.50 4.70
N SER A 65 23.61 1.46 5.16
CA SER A 65 24.11 2.21 6.30
C SER A 65 24.16 3.72 6.03
N ASP A 66 24.44 4.11 4.78
CA ASP A 66 24.35 5.51 4.35
C ASP A 66 22.88 5.97 4.37
N LEU A 67 22.61 7.02 5.16
CA LEU A 67 21.28 7.63 5.25
C LEU A 67 20.78 8.10 3.88
N ARG A 68 21.67 8.65 3.05
CA ARG A 68 21.33 9.21 1.73
C ARG A 68 20.78 8.13 0.81
N VAL A 69 21.32 6.92 0.87
CA VAL A 69 20.79 5.77 0.12
C VAL A 69 19.36 5.46 0.54
N ARG A 70 19.07 5.44 1.84
CA ARG A 70 17.70 5.18 2.35
C ARG A 70 16.73 6.31 2.01
N GLU A 71 17.20 7.56 1.94
CA GLU A 71 16.38 8.69 1.50
C GLU A 71 16.09 8.63 0.00
N ALA A 72 17.10 8.31 -0.82
CA ALA A 72 16.92 8.13 -2.26
C ALA A 72 15.90 7.03 -2.58
N VAL A 73 15.96 5.90 -1.86
CA VAL A 73 14.96 4.82 -2.00
C VAL A 73 13.53 5.34 -1.74
N GLN A 74 13.32 6.18 -0.73
CA GLN A 74 11.99 6.73 -0.45
C GLN A 74 11.45 7.62 -1.57
N TYR A 75 12.32 8.39 -2.24
CA TYR A 75 11.95 9.21 -3.39
C TYR A 75 11.80 8.40 -4.69
N ALA A 76 12.47 7.26 -4.80
CA ALA A 76 12.42 6.41 -5.99
C ALA A 76 11.14 5.54 -6.09
N VAL A 77 10.39 5.37 -4.99
CA VAL A 77 9.22 4.48 -4.96
C VAL A 77 7.94 5.25 -5.29
N ASN A 78 7.29 4.85 -6.39
CA ASN A 78 5.97 5.36 -6.76
C ASN A 78 4.86 4.58 -6.03
N ARG A 79 4.42 5.10 -4.88
CA ARG A 79 3.38 4.48 -4.07
C ARG A 79 2.02 4.48 -4.76
N ASP A 80 1.69 5.54 -5.50
CA ASP A 80 0.42 5.64 -6.22
C ASP A 80 0.34 4.60 -7.33
N ALA A 81 1.43 4.38 -8.06
CA ALA A 81 1.50 3.32 -9.07
C ALA A 81 1.34 1.92 -8.45
N ILE A 82 1.86 1.69 -7.24
CA ILE A 82 1.65 0.43 -6.50
C ILE A 82 0.17 0.28 -6.11
N VAL A 83 -0.43 1.33 -5.54
CA VAL A 83 -1.83 1.33 -5.13
C VAL A 83 -2.75 1.03 -6.32
N GLN A 84 -2.52 1.68 -7.46
CA GLN A 84 -3.35 1.48 -8.64
C GLN A 84 -3.06 0.15 -9.35
N GLY A 85 -1.79 -0.19 -9.56
CA GLY A 85 -1.39 -1.32 -10.39
C GLY A 85 -1.36 -2.67 -9.67
N ILE A 86 -1.30 -2.69 -8.33
CA ILE A 86 -1.22 -3.93 -7.54
C ILE A 86 -2.41 -4.04 -6.58
N LEU A 87 -2.78 -2.93 -5.93
CA LEU A 87 -3.82 -2.92 -4.89
C LEU A 87 -5.19 -2.49 -5.43
N HIS A 88 -5.35 -2.30 -6.75
CA HIS A 88 -6.62 -1.98 -7.40
C HIS A 88 -7.35 -0.77 -6.78
N GLY A 89 -6.59 0.17 -6.20
CA GLY A 89 -7.14 1.36 -5.55
C GLY A 89 -7.88 1.10 -4.22
N THR A 90 -7.81 -0.10 -3.64
CA THR A 90 -8.52 -0.44 -2.39
C THR A 90 -7.77 0.00 -1.12
N GLU A 91 -6.56 0.51 -1.29
CA GLU A 91 -5.64 0.92 -0.23
C GLU A 91 -5.17 2.36 -0.46
N ALA A 92 -4.81 3.07 0.61
CA ALA A 92 -4.27 4.42 0.51
C ALA A 92 -2.73 4.40 0.44
N ALA A 93 -2.13 5.32 -0.33
CA ALA A 93 -0.69 5.49 -0.34
C ALA A 93 -0.20 6.02 1.02
N ALA A 94 0.55 5.21 1.75
CA ALA A 94 1.08 5.59 3.05
C ALA A 94 2.26 6.58 2.93
N GLU A 95 2.10 7.78 3.48
CA GLU A 95 3.12 8.84 3.50
C GLU A 95 4.11 8.70 4.67
N THR A 96 3.67 8.08 5.76
CA THR A 96 4.38 7.92 7.03
C THR A 96 4.19 6.50 7.56
N LEU A 97 5.01 6.09 8.54
CA LEU A 97 4.93 4.74 9.12
C LEU A 97 3.59 4.47 9.81
N PHE A 98 3.06 5.47 10.50
CA PHE A 98 1.74 5.43 11.12
C PHE A 98 0.83 6.45 10.45
N ALA A 99 -0.43 6.08 10.23
CA ALA A 99 -1.46 7.00 9.78
C ALA A 99 -1.83 7.99 10.90
N LYS A 100 -2.35 9.16 10.53
CA LYS A 100 -2.68 10.24 11.47
C LYS A 100 -3.78 9.88 12.48
N ASN A 101 -4.62 8.90 12.16
CA ASN A 101 -5.65 8.40 13.07
C ASN A 101 -5.09 7.50 14.19
N VAL A 102 -3.81 7.11 14.14
CA VAL A 102 -3.17 6.37 15.22
C VAL A 102 -2.86 7.34 16.38
N PRO A 103 -3.15 6.97 17.65
CA PRO A 103 -2.85 7.83 18.79
C PRO A 103 -1.41 8.36 18.78
N TYR A 104 -1.25 9.66 19.08
CA TYR A 104 0.03 10.37 19.11
C TYR A 104 0.77 10.50 17.77
N CYS A 105 0.17 10.08 16.65
CA CYS A 105 0.83 10.08 15.33
C CYS A 105 0.38 11.19 14.39
N ASP A 106 -0.60 12.03 14.78
CA ASP A 106 -0.96 13.23 14.03
C ASP A 106 0.03 14.38 14.31
N ILE A 107 1.26 14.18 13.82
CA ILE A 107 2.36 15.14 13.94
C ILE A 107 2.87 15.52 12.55
N PRO A 108 3.37 16.76 12.36
CA PRO A 108 3.89 17.19 11.08
C PRO A 108 5.21 16.45 10.77
N LEU A 109 5.18 15.57 9.77
CA LEU A 109 6.34 14.85 9.25
C LEU A 109 6.62 15.25 7.80
N THR A 110 7.90 15.25 7.43
CA THR A 110 8.31 15.49 6.04
C THR A 110 7.96 14.28 5.18
N VAL A 111 7.00 14.45 4.28
CA VAL A 111 6.62 13.44 3.29
C VAL A 111 7.67 13.37 2.19
N ARG A 112 8.19 12.17 1.91
CA ARG A 112 9.07 11.89 0.77
C ARG A 112 8.25 11.21 -0.32
N GLY A 113 7.65 12.04 -1.18
CA GLY A 113 6.87 11.60 -2.34
C GLY A 113 7.73 10.99 -3.45
N TYR A 114 7.09 10.57 -4.53
CA TYR A 114 7.79 10.02 -5.70
C TYR A 114 8.49 11.14 -6.50
N ASP A 115 9.81 11.16 -6.46
CA ASP A 115 10.67 12.06 -7.21
C ASP A 115 11.97 11.34 -7.62
N PRO A 116 11.98 10.59 -8.74
CA PRO A 116 13.13 9.82 -9.16
C PRO A 116 14.34 10.71 -9.51
N LYS A 117 14.12 11.97 -9.92
CA LYS A 117 15.22 12.91 -10.19
C LYS A 117 15.92 13.32 -8.91
N LYS A 118 15.16 13.56 -7.84
CA LYS A 118 15.72 13.83 -6.51
C LYS A 118 16.44 12.61 -5.95
N ALA A 119 15.92 11.40 -6.16
CA ALA A 119 16.60 10.18 -5.78
C ALA A 119 17.97 10.04 -6.48
N GLU A 120 18.03 10.26 -7.79
CA GLU A 120 19.27 10.24 -8.59
C GLU A 120 20.27 11.29 -8.08
N ALA A 121 19.84 12.53 -7.87
CA ALA A 121 20.69 13.59 -7.35
C ALA A 121 21.27 13.27 -5.94
N ILE A 122 20.49 12.62 -5.06
CA ILE A 122 20.96 12.19 -3.74
C ILE A 122 22.02 11.08 -3.87
N LEU A 123 21.83 10.13 -4.79
CA LEU A 123 22.76 9.02 -5.02
C LEU A 123 24.07 9.52 -5.66
N ASP A 124 23.99 10.42 -6.64
CA ASP A 124 25.17 11.04 -7.27
C ASP A 124 26.00 11.81 -6.23
N ALA A 125 25.34 12.59 -5.37
CA ALA A 125 25.99 13.29 -4.26
C ALA A 125 26.57 12.34 -3.20
N ALA A 126 26.11 11.09 -3.17
CA ALA A 126 26.65 10.01 -2.35
C ALA A 126 27.77 9.20 -3.03
N GLY A 127 28.15 9.56 -4.26
CA GLY A 127 29.23 8.92 -5.01
C GLY A 127 28.82 7.64 -5.75
N TRP A 128 27.51 7.38 -5.88
CA TRP A 128 27.02 6.26 -6.68
C TRP A 128 27.05 6.63 -8.16
N VAL A 129 27.50 5.69 -8.99
CA VAL A 129 27.47 5.81 -10.45
C VAL A 129 26.44 4.85 -10.98
N LYS A 130 25.61 5.32 -11.91
CA LYS A 130 24.62 4.49 -12.60
C LYS A 130 25.32 3.36 -13.36
N GLY A 131 24.87 2.12 -13.12
CA GLY A 131 25.31 0.94 -13.85
C GLY A 131 24.65 0.79 -15.20
#